data_AF-A0A9P4N8A1-F1
#
_entry.id   AF-A0A9P4N8A1-F1
#
_cell.length_a   1.000
_cell.length_b   1.000
_cell.length_c   1.000
_cell.angle_alpha   90.00
_cell.angle_beta   90.00
_cell.angle_gamma   90.00
#
_symmetry.space_group_name_H-M   'P 1'
#
loop_
_entity.id
_entity.type
_entity.pdbx_description
1 polymer ?
#
loop_
_entity_poly.entity_id
_entity_poly.type
_entity_poly.pdbx_seq_one_letter_code
_entity_poly.pdbx_strand_id
1 'polypeptide(L)'
;MEEMSLGPNGGLIYCFEFLMENLDFLTDPLEEVTEDYLIIFDMPGQIELYTHVPILPELVKHLMRGSLNINMCAAYLLESTFVIDRPKFFAGTLSAMSAMLMLEMPHVNILSKMDLIKGQVAKRDLKRFLQADVDLLEGDPLRRVDEDEGGGKRDPDPVSKKNVMAGESFHRLNKAVGQLIDDFSMVSFLKLDAQDEDSVGAVLSYIDDAIQFHEAQEPKEPPDMDNMGGVDIFESALGG
;
A
#
# COMPACT_ATOMS: atom_id res chain seq x y z
N MET A 1 -23.60 2.91 18.48
CA MET A 1 -23.29 1.46 18.55
C MET A 1 -24.45 0.65 19.13
N GLU A 2 -25.19 1.12 20.14
CA GLU A 2 -26.38 0.40 20.65
C GLU A 2 -27.63 0.49 19.74
N GLU A 3 -27.81 1.57 18.98
CA GLU A 3 -29.03 1.77 18.15
C GLU A 3 -29.16 0.81 16.96
N MET A 4 -28.05 0.32 16.41
CA MET A 4 -28.04 -0.53 15.20
C MET A 4 -27.66 -1.99 15.48
N SER A 5 -27.33 -2.35 16.73
CA SER A 5 -26.88 -3.70 17.12
C SER A 5 -25.70 -4.27 16.30
N LEU A 6 -24.83 -3.39 15.79
CA LEU A 6 -23.65 -3.78 15.01
C LEU A 6 -22.43 -3.93 15.92
N GLY A 7 -21.63 -4.98 15.67
CA GLY A 7 -20.28 -5.11 16.25
C GLY A 7 -19.32 -4.06 15.69
N PRO A 8 -18.09 -3.93 16.24
CA PRO A 8 -17.14 -2.88 15.85
C PRO A 8 -16.82 -2.86 14.35
N ASN A 9 -16.57 -4.02 13.73
CA ASN A 9 -16.31 -4.11 12.29
C ASN A 9 -17.57 -3.84 11.45
N GLY A 10 -18.74 -4.30 11.89
CA GLY A 10 -20.00 -4.02 11.20
C GLY A 10 -20.39 -2.55 11.25
N GLY A 11 -20.07 -1.86 12.36
CA GLY A 11 -20.25 -0.42 12.48
C GLY A 11 -19.37 0.36 11.51
N LEU A 12 -18.11 -0.05 11.33
CA LEU A 12 -17.22 0.56 10.35
C LEU A 12 -17.72 0.39 8.92
N ILE A 13 -18.14 -0.83 8.54
CA ILE A 13 -18.71 -1.08 7.22
C ILE A 13 -19.92 -0.16 6.99
N TYR A 14 -20.84 -0.09 7.94
CA TYR A 14 -22.01 0.78 7.85
C TYR A 14 -21.62 2.27 7.72
N CYS A 15 -20.61 2.74 8.46
CA CYS A 15 -20.13 4.12 8.33
C CYS A 15 -19.60 4.41 6.93
N PHE A 16 -18.90 3.46 6.29
CA PHE A 16 -18.46 3.65 4.92
C PHE A 16 -19.59 3.55 3.91
N GLU A 17 -20.54 2.63 4.08
CA GLU A 17 -21.72 2.57 3.21
C GLU A 17 -22.49 3.90 3.25
N PHE A 18 -22.69 4.44 4.45
CA PHE A 18 -23.31 5.74 4.64
C PHE A 18 -22.48 6.89 4.02
N LEU A 19 -21.15 6.84 4.15
CA LEU A 19 -20.25 7.81 3.51
C LEU A 19 -20.36 7.73 1.97
N MET A 20 -20.43 6.53 1.40
CA MET A 20 -20.56 6.30 -0.04
C MET A 20 -21.89 6.83 -0.58
N GLU A 21 -22.96 6.80 0.21
CA GLU A 21 -24.26 7.40 -0.14
C GLU A 21 -24.25 8.95 -0.07
N ASN A 22 -23.27 9.55 0.62
CA ASN A 22 -23.22 10.99 0.90
C ASN A 22 -21.81 11.57 0.61
N LEU A 23 -21.23 11.22 -0.54
CA LEU A 23 -19.86 11.60 -0.90
C LEU A 23 -19.64 13.11 -1.04
N ASP A 24 -20.70 13.87 -1.35
CA ASP A 24 -20.68 15.34 -1.45
C ASP A 24 -20.10 15.99 -0.18
N PHE A 25 -20.35 15.38 0.99
CA PHE A 25 -19.76 15.82 2.26
C PHE A 25 -18.23 15.86 2.25
N LEU A 26 -17.60 14.93 1.52
CA LEU A 26 -16.16 14.83 1.38
C LEU A 26 -15.65 15.57 0.14
N THR A 27 -16.37 15.53 -0.99
CA THR A 27 -15.88 16.11 -2.24
C THR A 27 -15.90 17.63 -2.22
N ASP A 28 -16.99 18.26 -1.77
CA ASP A 28 -17.15 19.71 -1.86
C ASP A 28 -16.04 20.46 -1.10
N PRO A 29 -15.68 20.09 0.15
CA PRO A 29 -14.58 20.76 0.86
C PRO A 29 -13.20 20.46 0.28
N LEU A 30 -13.03 19.34 -0.43
CA LEU A 30 -11.75 18.97 -1.02
C LEU A 30 -11.47 19.74 -2.31
N GLU A 31 -12.49 20.10 -3.09
CA GLU A 31 -12.34 20.83 -4.37
C GLU A 31 -11.52 22.11 -4.23
N GLU A 32 -11.61 22.81 -3.10
CA GLU A 32 -10.86 24.05 -2.86
C GLU A 32 -9.38 23.84 -2.51
N VAL A 33 -8.98 22.62 -2.11
CA VAL A 33 -7.63 22.34 -1.56
C VAL A 33 -6.83 21.35 -2.39
N THR A 34 -7.44 20.67 -3.36
CA THR A 34 -6.77 19.64 -4.18
C THR A 34 -5.58 20.17 -4.98
N GLU A 35 -5.61 21.43 -5.40
CA GLU A 35 -4.54 22.03 -6.20
C GLU A 35 -3.37 22.55 -5.36
N ASP A 36 -3.57 22.89 -4.08
CA ASP A 36 -2.56 23.60 -3.28
C ASP A 36 -1.90 22.74 -2.19
N TYR A 37 -2.56 21.65 -1.78
CA TYR A 37 -2.17 20.90 -0.58
C TYR A 37 -2.02 19.40 -0.84
N LEU A 38 -1.04 18.81 -0.17
CA LEU A 38 -0.97 17.36 0.01
C LEU A 38 -2.06 16.91 0.99
N ILE A 39 -3.04 16.16 0.51
CA ILE A 39 -4.15 15.63 1.32
C ILE A 39 -3.79 14.24 1.84
N ILE A 40 -3.86 14.06 3.16
CA ILE A 40 -3.62 12.78 3.82
C ILE A 40 -4.93 12.23 4.36
N PHE A 41 -5.32 11.05 3.86
CA PHE A 41 -6.46 10.29 4.38
C PHE A 41 -5.97 9.26 5.40
N ASP A 42 -6.32 9.46 6.67
CA ASP A 42 -6.11 8.44 7.69
C ASP A 42 -7.23 7.40 7.61
N MET A 43 -6.87 6.18 7.24
CA MET A 43 -7.82 5.11 6.99
C MET A 43 -7.89 4.16 8.19
N PRO A 44 -9.06 3.55 8.48
CA PRO A 44 -9.21 2.66 9.62
C PRO A 44 -8.28 1.44 9.55
N GLY A 45 -7.70 1.07 10.69
CA GLY A 45 -6.66 0.03 10.77
C GLY A 45 -7.12 -1.43 10.63
N GLN A 46 -8.40 -1.69 10.33
CA GLN A 46 -8.92 -3.06 10.15
C GLN A 46 -8.63 -3.53 8.72
N ILE A 47 -7.78 -4.55 8.56
CA ILE A 47 -7.30 -5.02 7.25
C ILE A 47 -8.42 -5.60 6.37
N GLU A 48 -9.49 -6.10 6.98
CA GLU A 48 -10.61 -6.75 6.29
C GLU A 48 -11.37 -5.80 5.37
N LEU A 49 -11.32 -4.49 5.66
CA LEU A 49 -11.93 -3.45 4.82
C LEU A 49 -11.22 -3.31 3.47
N TYR A 50 -9.95 -3.69 3.38
CA TYR A 50 -9.14 -3.57 2.17
C TYR A 50 -9.06 -4.87 1.39
N THR A 51 -9.42 -6.00 1.99
CA THR A 51 -9.27 -7.34 1.37
C THR A 51 -10.60 -8.00 0.99
N HIS A 52 -11.72 -7.66 1.63
CA HIS A 52 -12.97 -8.43 1.47
C HIS A 52 -14.20 -7.63 1.00
N VAL A 53 -14.20 -6.30 1.16
CA VAL A 53 -15.36 -5.47 0.85
C VAL A 53 -14.97 -4.40 -0.19
N PRO A 54 -15.65 -4.31 -1.35
CA PRO A 54 -15.25 -3.43 -2.45
C PRO A 54 -15.57 -1.94 -2.23
N ILE A 55 -15.89 -1.52 -1.00
CA ILE A 55 -16.22 -0.14 -0.64
C ILE A 55 -15.02 0.80 -0.86
N LEU A 56 -13.82 0.43 -0.39
CA LEU A 56 -12.65 1.29 -0.52
C LEU A 56 -12.17 1.48 -1.96
N PRO A 57 -12.11 0.43 -2.80
CA PRO A 57 -11.82 0.60 -4.23
C PRO A 57 -12.82 1.54 -4.93
N GLU A 58 -14.11 1.49 -4.58
CA GLU A 58 -15.11 2.40 -5.12
C GLU A 58 -14.89 3.84 -4.66
N LEU A 59 -14.59 4.06 -3.38
CA LEU A 59 -14.24 5.37 -2.82
C LEU A 59 -13.02 5.96 -3.54
N VAL A 60 -11.93 5.19 -3.67
CA VAL A 60 -10.71 5.61 -4.35
C VAL A 60 -11.00 5.96 -5.82
N LYS A 61 -11.77 5.12 -6.53
CA LYS A 61 -12.18 5.41 -7.92
C LYS A 61 -12.97 6.71 -8.03
N HIS A 62 -13.84 6.99 -7.08
CA HIS A 62 -14.61 8.23 -7.05
C HIS A 62 -13.71 9.45 -6.84
N LEU A 63 -12.79 9.39 -5.88
CA LEU A 63 -11.83 10.48 -5.61
C LEU A 63 -10.87 10.73 -6.77
N MET A 64 -10.42 9.67 -7.47
CA MET A 64 -9.47 9.79 -8.59
C MET A 64 -10.13 10.18 -9.93
N ARG A 65 -11.39 9.81 -10.18
CA ARG A 65 -12.05 10.01 -11.50
C ARG A 65 -13.24 10.97 -11.47
N GLY A 66 -13.62 11.45 -10.27
CA GLY A 66 -14.72 12.38 -10.07
C GLY A 66 -14.36 13.83 -10.42
N SER A 67 -15.09 14.79 -9.83
CA SER A 67 -14.84 16.22 -10.02
C SER A 67 -13.46 16.65 -9.52
N LEU A 68 -12.93 15.96 -8.52
CA LEU A 68 -11.65 16.27 -7.88
C LEU A 68 -10.41 15.87 -8.70
N ASN A 69 -10.51 14.80 -9.50
CA ASN A 69 -9.41 14.25 -10.31
C ASN A 69 -8.05 14.19 -9.58
N ILE A 70 -8.03 13.62 -8.37
CA ILE A 70 -6.83 13.60 -7.52
C ILE A 70 -5.90 12.45 -7.90
N ASN A 71 -4.61 12.74 -8.08
CA ASN A 71 -3.58 11.71 -8.14
C ASN A 71 -3.31 11.19 -6.72
N MET A 72 -3.55 9.91 -6.50
CA MET A 72 -3.46 9.29 -5.18
C MET A 72 -2.48 8.12 -5.19
N CYS A 73 -1.82 7.92 -4.04
CA CYS A 73 -1.07 6.71 -3.75
C CYS A 73 -1.46 6.22 -2.34
N ALA A 74 -1.32 4.92 -2.09
CA ALA A 74 -1.54 4.36 -0.76
C ALA A 74 -0.20 4.11 -0.06
N ALA A 75 -0.04 4.68 1.14
CA ALA A 75 1.09 4.40 2.02
C ALA A 75 0.77 3.19 2.91
N TYR A 76 1.30 2.01 2.57
CA TYR A 76 1.06 0.78 3.33
C TYR A 76 2.08 0.62 4.45
N LEU A 77 1.63 0.80 5.70
CA LEU A 77 2.47 0.69 6.89
C LEU A 77 2.50 -0.74 7.42
N LEU A 78 3.64 -1.42 7.28
CA LEU A 78 3.94 -2.67 7.96
C LEU A 78 4.80 -2.38 9.20
N GLU A 79 4.56 -3.05 10.32
CA GLU A 79 5.38 -2.82 11.53
C GLU A 79 6.76 -3.48 11.41
N SER A 80 7.83 -2.77 11.78
CA SER A 80 9.21 -3.27 11.71
C SER A 80 9.44 -4.58 12.49
N THR A 81 8.65 -4.85 13.52
CA THR A 81 8.73 -6.08 14.32
C THR A 81 8.44 -7.35 13.50
N PHE A 82 7.78 -7.21 12.34
CA PHE A 82 7.55 -8.32 11.43
C PHE A 82 8.86 -8.87 10.86
N VAL A 83 9.89 -8.03 10.73
CA VAL A 83 11.22 -8.43 10.24
C VAL A 83 11.94 -9.39 11.21
N ILE A 84 11.54 -9.44 12.49
CA ILE A 84 12.12 -10.35 13.48
C ILE A 84 11.78 -11.81 13.15
N ASP A 85 10.63 -12.05 12.52
CA ASP A 85 10.08 -13.38 12.24
C ASP A 85 9.73 -13.50 10.76
N ARG A 86 10.52 -14.29 10.01
CA ARG A 86 10.42 -14.37 8.55
C ARG A 86 9.02 -14.77 8.07
N PRO A 87 8.38 -15.84 8.59
CA PRO A 87 6.98 -16.13 8.30
C PRO A 87 6.04 -14.94 8.47
N LYS A 88 6.20 -14.15 9.53
CA LYS A 88 5.36 -12.95 9.74
C LYS A 88 5.64 -11.89 8.68
N PHE A 89 6.91 -11.60 8.39
CA PHE A 89 7.28 -10.67 7.33
C PHE A 89 6.68 -11.05 5.97
N PHE A 90 6.75 -12.33 5.60
CA PHE A 90 6.18 -12.82 4.34
C PHE A 90 4.65 -12.77 4.34
N ALA A 91 4.00 -13.07 5.46
CA ALA A 91 2.55 -12.89 5.59
C ALA A 91 2.14 -11.41 5.44
N GLY A 92 2.89 -10.49 6.04
CA GLY A 92 2.67 -9.05 5.90
C GLY A 92 2.89 -8.56 4.46
N THR A 93 3.92 -9.06 3.79
CA THR A 93 4.22 -8.77 2.38
C THR A 93 3.08 -9.23 1.47
N LEU A 94 2.56 -10.44 1.66
CA LEU A 94 1.41 -10.95 0.90
C LEU A 94 0.14 -10.14 1.18
N SER A 95 -0.06 -9.68 2.42
CA SER A 95 -1.18 -8.81 2.76
C SER A 95 -1.08 -7.45 2.05
N ALA A 96 0.11 -6.84 2.00
CA ALA A 96 0.37 -5.61 1.26
C ALA A 96 0.08 -5.78 -0.24
N MET A 97 0.51 -6.90 -0.84
CA MET A 97 0.21 -7.23 -2.23
C MET A 97 -1.29 -7.40 -2.48
N SER A 98 -2.00 -8.07 -1.58
CA SER A 98 -3.46 -8.23 -1.68
C SER A 98 -4.17 -6.87 -1.65
N ALA A 99 -3.74 -5.96 -0.78
CA ALA A 99 -4.30 -4.61 -0.70
C ALA A 99 -3.99 -3.80 -1.96
N MET A 100 -2.78 -3.90 -2.51
CA MET A 100 -2.38 -3.25 -3.75
C MET A 100 -3.26 -3.69 -4.94
N LEU A 101 -3.51 -5.00 -5.06
CA LEU A 101 -4.38 -5.53 -6.13
C LEU A 101 -5.83 -5.09 -5.97
N MET A 102 -6.32 -4.98 -4.74
CA MET A 102 -7.70 -4.56 -4.45
C MET A 102 -7.91 -3.06 -4.69
N LEU A 103 -6.98 -2.21 -4.25
CA LEU A 103 -7.10 -0.75 -4.37
C LEU A 103 -6.79 -0.22 -5.78
N GLU A 104 -6.10 -1.01 -6.61
CA GLU A 104 -5.79 -0.66 -8.01
C GLU A 104 -5.06 0.69 -8.17
N MET A 105 -4.17 1.03 -7.24
CA MET A 105 -3.45 2.31 -7.23
C MET A 105 -1.97 2.14 -6.86
N PRO A 106 -1.10 3.14 -7.12
CA PRO A 106 0.28 3.11 -6.67
C PRO A 106 0.37 2.91 -5.15
N HIS A 107 1.23 2.00 -4.70
CA HIS A 107 1.43 1.67 -3.29
C HIS A 107 2.88 1.94 -2.89
N VAL A 108 3.07 2.70 -1.82
CA VAL A 108 4.36 2.90 -1.16
C VAL A 108 4.38 2.03 0.08
N ASN A 109 5.19 0.97 0.06
CA ASN A 109 5.32 0.04 1.18
C ASN A 109 6.35 0.58 2.18
N ILE A 110 5.99 0.62 3.46
CA ILE A 110 6.78 1.28 4.50
C ILE A 110 6.88 0.37 5.73
N LEU A 111 8.10 0.13 6.22
CA LEU A 111 8.34 -0.42 7.54
C LEU A 111 8.33 0.71 8.57
N SER A 112 7.24 0.76 9.34
CA SER A 112 7.02 1.70 10.43
C SER A 112 7.69 1.25 11.73
N LYS A 113 7.81 2.19 12.69
CA LYS A 113 8.35 1.95 14.04
C LYS A 113 9.75 1.34 14.02
N MET A 114 10.64 1.85 13.17
CA MET A 114 12.00 1.32 13.02
C MET A 114 12.84 1.44 14.31
N ASP A 115 12.43 2.29 15.24
CA ASP A 115 12.97 2.41 16.59
C ASP A 115 12.90 1.11 17.40
N LEU A 116 11.85 0.30 17.22
CA LEU A 116 11.63 -0.93 17.99
C LEU A 116 12.64 -2.04 17.69
N ILE A 117 13.23 -2.06 16.50
CA ILE A 117 14.17 -3.10 16.05
C ILE A 117 15.63 -2.64 16.05
N LYS A 118 15.91 -1.43 16.55
CA LYS A 118 17.28 -0.91 16.67
C LYS A 118 18.15 -1.87 17.49
N GLY A 119 19.21 -2.39 16.86
CA GLY A 119 20.16 -3.31 17.49
C GLY A 119 19.72 -4.78 17.57
N GLN A 120 18.51 -5.13 17.13
CA GLN A 120 18.02 -6.51 17.12
C GLN A 120 18.36 -7.25 15.82
N VAL A 121 18.42 -6.52 14.70
CA VAL A 121 18.65 -7.07 13.36
C VAL A 121 19.93 -6.48 12.77
N ALA A 122 20.79 -7.33 12.21
CA ALA A 122 21.99 -6.87 11.52
C ALA A 122 21.61 -6.06 10.27
N LYS A 123 22.31 -4.94 10.01
CA LYS A 123 22.05 -4.07 8.84
C LYS A 123 22.03 -4.82 7.51
N ARG A 124 22.86 -5.86 7.37
CA ARG A 124 22.91 -6.70 6.17
C ARG A 124 21.60 -7.46 5.97
N ASP A 125 21.08 -8.06 7.02
CA ASP A 125 19.85 -8.85 6.95
C ASP A 125 18.65 -7.93 6.76
N LEU A 126 18.62 -6.78 7.44
CA LEU A 126 17.59 -5.76 7.24
C LEU A 126 17.49 -5.34 5.76
N LYS A 127 18.61 -5.16 5.05
CA LYS A 127 18.59 -4.82 3.62
C LYS A 127 17.88 -5.89 2.78
N ARG A 128 18.02 -7.17 3.14
CA ARG A 128 17.35 -8.28 2.46
C ARG A 128 15.83 -8.20 2.66
N PHE A 129 15.39 -7.88 3.88
CA PHE A 129 13.96 -7.65 4.15
C PHE A 129 13.41 -6.43 3.41
N LEU A 130 14.16 -5.33 3.34
CA LEU A 130 13.72 -4.14 2.59
C LEU A 130 13.52 -4.42 1.10
N GLN A 131 14.25 -5.38 0.54
CA GLN A 131 14.13 -5.82 -0.85
C GLN A 131 13.19 -7.03 -1.00
N ALA A 132 12.53 -7.46 0.08
CA ALA A 132 11.71 -8.67 0.13
C ALA A 132 12.42 -9.91 -0.47
N ASP A 133 13.72 -10.04 -0.21
CA ASP A 133 14.60 -11.07 -0.78
C ASP A 133 14.05 -12.48 -0.51
N VAL A 134 13.71 -13.18 -1.60
CA VAL A 134 13.13 -14.53 -1.59
C VAL A 134 14.07 -15.57 -0.98
N ASP A 135 15.38 -15.35 -1.03
CA ASP A 135 16.35 -16.24 -0.39
C ASP A 135 16.18 -16.27 1.15
N LEU A 136 15.42 -15.34 1.74
CA LEU A 136 15.04 -15.39 3.15
C LEU A 136 14.08 -16.56 3.45
N LEU A 137 13.24 -16.98 2.49
CA LEU A 137 12.38 -18.17 2.58
C LEU A 137 13.19 -19.46 2.49
N GLU A 138 14.29 -19.44 1.75
CA GLU A 138 15.16 -20.60 1.57
C GLU A 138 16.14 -20.78 2.73
N GLY A 139 16.70 -19.69 3.27
CA GLY A 139 17.73 -19.72 4.29
C GLY A 139 17.24 -19.84 5.75
N ASP A 140 16.04 -20.37 6.02
CA ASP A 140 15.51 -20.52 7.39
C ASP A 140 16.48 -21.41 8.22
N PRO A 141 17.05 -20.94 9.35
CA PRO A 141 17.93 -21.75 10.19
C PRO A 141 17.30 -23.06 10.66
N LEU A 142 15.98 -23.10 10.86
CA LEU A 142 15.26 -24.35 11.18
C LEU A 142 15.44 -25.42 10.10
N ARG A 143 15.65 -24.99 8.86
CA ARG A 143 15.81 -25.83 7.68
C ARG A 143 17.24 -26.39 7.54
N ARG A 144 18.26 -25.61 7.91
CA ARG A 144 19.66 -26.09 7.93
C ARG A 144 19.89 -27.18 8.97
N VAL A 145 19.17 -27.13 10.09
CA VAL A 145 19.25 -28.19 11.11
C VAL A 145 18.72 -29.51 10.55
N ASP A 146 17.69 -29.50 9.71
CA ASP A 146 17.12 -30.71 9.11
C ASP A 146 17.95 -31.25 7.91
N GLU A 147 18.73 -30.41 7.23
CA GLU A 147 19.60 -30.81 6.11
C GLU A 147 21.00 -31.30 6.56
N ASP A 148 21.63 -30.65 7.55
CA ASP A 148 22.97 -31.04 8.05
C ASP A 148 22.93 -32.19 9.07
N GLU A 149 21.83 -32.38 9.82
CA GLU A 149 21.63 -33.58 10.65
C GLU A 149 21.00 -34.70 9.80
N GLY A 150 21.85 -35.42 9.07
CA GLY A 150 21.47 -36.64 8.35
C GLY A 150 20.59 -37.57 9.20
N GLY A 151 19.29 -37.57 8.91
CA GLY A 151 18.32 -38.44 9.59
C GLY A 151 17.53 -37.78 10.74
N GLY A 152 17.02 -36.56 10.56
CA GLY A 152 15.97 -36.02 11.42
C GLY A 152 14.80 -37.01 11.54
N LYS A 153 14.62 -37.60 12.73
CA LYS A 153 13.49 -38.50 13.02
C LYS A 153 12.19 -37.76 12.70
N ARG A 154 11.53 -38.18 11.61
CA ARG A 154 10.14 -37.80 11.34
C ARG A 154 9.33 -38.09 12.58
N ASP A 155 8.55 -37.12 13.02
CA ASP A 155 7.63 -37.35 14.13
C ASP A 155 6.72 -38.53 13.76
N PRO A 156 6.43 -39.47 14.68
CA PRO A 156 5.48 -40.54 14.41
C PRO A 156 4.09 -40.01 14.02
N ASP A 157 3.73 -38.77 14.39
CA ASP A 157 2.52 -38.10 13.90
C ASP A 157 2.75 -37.47 12.50
N PRO A 158 2.11 -37.99 11.44
CA PRO A 158 2.23 -37.44 10.09
C PRO A 158 1.69 -36.01 9.94
N VAL A 159 0.90 -35.50 10.90
CA VAL A 159 0.35 -34.13 10.91
C VAL A 159 1.18 -33.17 11.78
N SER A 160 2.26 -33.65 12.39
CA SER A 160 3.14 -32.79 13.18
C SER A 160 3.70 -31.64 12.34
N LYS A 161 3.83 -30.46 12.96
CA LYS A 161 4.38 -29.26 12.30
C LYS A 161 5.76 -29.52 11.67
N LYS A 162 6.59 -30.35 12.30
CA LYS A 162 7.91 -30.74 11.80
C LYS A 162 7.80 -31.50 10.48
N ASN A 163 6.92 -32.50 10.41
CA ASN A 163 6.75 -33.29 9.19
C ASN A 163 6.11 -32.49 8.06
N VAL A 164 5.20 -31.56 8.38
CA VAL A 164 4.54 -30.70 7.39
C VAL A 164 5.52 -29.66 6.82
N MET A 165 6.31 -28.99 7.67
CA MET A 165 7.29 -27.98 7.25
C MET A 165 8.50 -28.59 6.53
N ALA A 166 8.86 -29.84 6.83
CA ALA A 166 9.91 -30.59 6.11
C ALA A 166 9.42 -31.25 4.80
N GLY A 167 8.13 -31.14 4.48
CA GLY A 167 7.54 -31.77 3.30
C GLY A 167 7.86 -31.04 1.99
N GLU A 168 8.00 -31.80 0.90
CA GLU A 168 8.21 -31.26 -0.46
C GLU A 168 7.08 -30.32 -0.92
N SER A 169 5.85 -30.52 -0.44
CA SER A 169 4.71 -29.64 -0.73
C SER A 169 4.89 -28.25 -0.14
N PHE A 170 5.38 -28.16 1.10
CA PHE A 170 5.65 -26.88 1.77
C PHE A 170 6.79 -26.13 1.06
N HIS A 171 7.83 -26.86 0.63
CA HIS A 171 8.91 -26.26 -0.16
C HIS A 171 8.41 -25.69 -1.49
N ARG A 172 7.59 -26.45 -2.23
CA ARG A 172 6.99 -25.97 -3.49
C ARG A 172 6.13 -24.73 -3.27
N LEU A 173 5.37 -24.68 -2.18
CA LEU A 173 4.57 -23.50 -1.82
C LEU A 173 5.45 -22.28 -1.55
N ASN A 174 6.46 -22.40 -0.68
CA ASN A 174 7.34 -21.27 -0.37
C ASN A 174 8.09 -20.76 -1.60
N LYS A 175 8.50 -21.66 -2.49
CA LYS A 175 9.12 -21.27 -3.76
C LYS A 175 8.14 -20.50 -4.65
N ALA A 176 6.89 -20.96 -4.76
CA ALA A 176 5.86 -20.26 -5.53
C ALA A 176 5.51 -18.89 -4.93
N VAL A 177 5.45 -18.79 -3.59
CA VAL A 177 5.25 -17.52 -2.87
C VAL A 177 6.43 -16.58 -3.11
N GLY A 178 7.65 -17.09 -3.06
CA GLY A 178 8.85 -16.31 -3.36
C GLY A 178 8.82 -15.76 -4.78
N GLN A 179 8.58 -16.63 -5.77
CA GLN A 179 8.43 -16.23 -7.16
C GLN A 179 7.34 -15.17 -7.36
N LEU A 180 6.20 -15.29 -6.67
CA LEU A 180 5.15 -14.27 -6.72
C LEU A 180 5.65 -12.91 -6.20
N ILE A 181 6.43 -12.88 -5.12
CA ILE A 181 6.97 -11.64 -4.57
C ILE A 181 8.00 -11.02 -5.52
N ASP A 182 8.90 -11.84 -6.08
CA ASP A 182 9.92 -11.40 -7.05
C ASP A 182 9.27 -10.91 -8.34
N ASP A 183 8.30 -11.64 -8.90
CA ASP A 183 7.60 -11.30 -10.14
C ASP A 183 6.86 -9.96 -10.01
N PHE A 184 6.32 -9.69 -8.83
CA PHE A 184 5.69 -8.41 -8.59
C PHE A 184 6.68 -7.27 -8.38
N SER A 185 7.99 -7.52 -8.16
CA SER A 185 9.16 -6.60 -8.19
C SER A 185 9.00 -5.20 -7.55
N MET A 186 7.86 -4.92 -6.92
CA MET A 186 7.36 -3.60 -6.51
C MET A 186 7.25 -3.47 -5.00
N VAL A 187 7.55 -4.53 -4.25
CA VAL A 187 7.45 -4.51 -2.79
C VAL A 187 8.81 -4.25 -2.17
N SER A 188 9.42 -3.12 -2.53
CA SER A 188 10.49 -2.56 -1.72
C SER A 188 9.89 -1.79 -0.55
N PHE A 189 10.43 -1.98 0.64
CA PHE A 189 10.00 -1.23 1.80
C PHE A 189 10.90 -0.02 2.04
N LEU A 190 10.29 1.14 2.26
CA LEU A 190 10.96 2.29 2.85
C LEU A 190 11.01 2.13 4.38
N LYS A 191 12.00 2.75 5.01
CA LYS A 191 12.09 2.77 6.47
C LYS A 191 11.44 4.05 6.98
N LEU A 192 10.63 3.92 8.02
CA LEU A 192 10.05 5.05 8.72
C LEU A 192 10.35 4.99 10.21
N ASP A 193 11.13 5.96 10.67
CA ASP A 193 11.24 6.34 12.07
C ASP A 193 10.59 7.71 12.25
N ALA A 194 9.47 7.77 12.98
CA ALA A 194 8.71 9.00 13.15
C ALA A 194 9.46 10.08 13.96
N GLN A 195 10.56 9.72 14.62
CA GLN A 195 11.43 10.66 15.34
C GLN A 195 12.59 11.17 14.48
N ASP A 196 12.74 10.66 13.26
CA ASP A 196 13.83 10.99 12.34
C ASP A 196 13.28 11.77 11.13
N GLU A 197 13.52 13.08 11.11
CA GLU A 197 13.06 13.97 10.04
C GLU A 197 13.58 13.55 8.66
N ASP A 198 14.80 13.02 8.58
CA ASP A 198 15.39 12.55 7.31
C ASP A 198 14.62 11.31 6.80
N SER A 199 14.21 10.43 7.71
CA SER A 199 13.41 9.25 7.39
C SER A 199 12.02 9.62 6.89
N VAL A 200 11.38 10.60 7.51
CA VAL A 200 10.07 11.11 7.10
C VAL A 200 10.17 11.82 5.75
N GLY A 201 11.18 12.69 5.58
CA GLY A 201 11.42 13.41 4.32
C GLY A 201 11.69 12.47 3.14
N ALA A 202 12.42 11.37 3.36
CA ALA A 202 12.60 10.34 2.34
C ALA A 202 11.27 9.71 1.93
N VAL A 203 10.42 9.31 2.87
CA VAL A 203 9.10 8.73 2.57
C VAL A 203 8.21 9.72 1.81
N LEU A 204 8.20 10.99 2.23
CA LEU A 204 7.46 12.05 1.55
C LEU A 204 7.94 12.23 0.10
N SER A 205 9.24 12.26 -0.14
CA SER A 205 9.78 12.35 -1.51
C SER A 205 9.30 11.21 -2.41
N TYR A 206 9.25 9.98 -1.90
CA TYR A 206 8.72 8.84 -2.68
C TYR A 206 7.21 8.95 -2.93
N ILE A 207 6.46 9.50 -1.98
CA ILE A 207 5.01 9.75 -2.14
C ILE A 207 4.79 10.84 -3.19
N ASP A 208 5.53 11.94 -3.13
CA ASP A 208 5.47 13.06 -4.07
C ASP A 208 5.77 12.59 -5.50
N ASP A 209 6.78 11.73 -5.67
CA ASP A 209 7.11 11.11 -6.96
C ASP A 209 5.97 10.19 -7.44
N ALA A 210 5.38 9.39 -6.54
CA ALA A 210 4.32 8.45 -6.88
C ALA A 210 3.01 9.13 -7.31
N ILE A 211 2.69 10.31 -6.76
CA ILE A 211 1.50 11.10 -7.11
C ILE A 211 1.79 12.21 -8.14
N GLN A 212 3.06 12.35 -8.56
CA GLN A 212 3.53 13.41 -9.46
C GLN A 212 3.19 14.82 -8.95
N PHE A 213 3.30 15.04 -7.64
CA PHE A 213 2.83 16.27 -6.99
C PHE A 213 3.47 17.52 -7.60
N HIS A 214 4.78 17.50 -7.83
CA HIS A 214 5.53 18.65 -8.35
C HIS A 214 5.22 18.97 -9.83
N GLU A 215 4.91 17.96 -10.65
CA GLU A 215 4.50 18.17 -12.05
C GLU A 215 3.11 18.80 -12.12
N ALA A 216 2.21 18.46 -11.19
CA ALA A 216 0.88 19.05 -11.09
C ALA A 216 0.90 20.54 -10.67
N GLN A 217 1.99 21.00 -10.05
CA GLN A 217 2.19 22.39 -9.63
C GLN A 217 2.79 23.29 -10.72
N GLU A 218 3.18 22.74 -11.89
CA GLU A 218 3.71 23.56 -12.97
C GLU A 218 2.63 24.50 -13.54
N PRO A 219 2.96 25.78 -13.83
CA PRO A 219 2.01 26.71 -14.41
C PRO A 219 1.45 26.15 -15.73
N LYS A 220 0.14 25.88 -15.78
CA LYS A 220 -0.55 25.50 -17.02
C LYS A 220 -0.31 26.59 -18.06
N GLU A 221 0.21 26.21 -19.24
CA GLU A 221 0.43 27.16 -20.32
C GLU A 221 -0.88 27.91 -20.62
N PRO A 222 -0.83 29.24 -20.79
CA PRO A 222 -2.02 29.99 -21.16
C PRO A 222 -2.61 29.39 -22.45
N PRO A 223 -3.93 29.19 -22.54
CA PRO A 223 -4.53 28.60 -23.72
C PRO A 223 -4.15 29.42 -24.96
N ASP A 224 -3.63 28.74 -25.98
CA ASP A 224 -3.23 29.36 -27.25
C ASP A 224 -4.36 30.25 -27.79
N MET A 225 -4.14 31.55 -27.77
CA MET A 225 -5.02 32.57 -28.36
C MET A 225 -5.24 32.37 -29.87
N ASP A 226 -4.44 31.52 -30.51
CA ASP A 226 -4.49 31.25 -31.94
C ASP A 226 -5.66 30.35 -32.35
N ASN A 227 -6.41 29.75 -31.41
CA ASN A 227 -7.64 29.01 -31.71
C ASN A 227 -8.94 29.81 -31.47
N MET A 228 -8.85 31.12 -31.17
CA MET A 228 -9.96 32.08 -31.26
C MET A 228 -10.03 32.76 -32.64
N GLY A 229 -9.48 32.13 -33.67
CA GLY A 229 -9.60 32.57 -35.05
C GLY A 229 -10.97 32.21 -35.66
N GLY A 230 -11.96 33.08 -35.51
CA GLY A 230 -13.16 33.01 -36.37
C GLY A 230 -14.50 33.48 -35.79
N VAL A 231 -14.55 34.37 -34.80
CA VAL A 231 -15.79 35.10 -34.52
C VAL A 231 -15.69 36.47 -35.16
N ASP A 232 -16.41 36.64 -36.27
CA ASP A 232 -16.53 37.87 -37.04
C ASP A 232 -16.92 39.07 -36.16
N ILE A 233 -15.94 39.88 -35.77
CA ILE A 233 -16.13 41.17 -35.09
C ILE A 233 -16.43 42.30 -36.10
N PHE A 234 -16.46 42.01 -37.41
CA PHE A 234 -16.62 43.03 -38.45
C PHE A 234 -18.04 43.21 -39.02
N GLU A 235 -19.01 42.34 -38.70
CA GLU A 235 -20.37 42.48 -39.27
C GLU A 235 -21.36 43.29 -38.41
N SER A 236 -21.04 43.60 -37.15
CA SER A 236 -21.94 44.38 -36.27
C SER A 236 -21.74 45.90 -36.31
N ALA A 237 -20.82 46.42 -37.14
CA ALA A 237 -20.52 47.86 -37.21
C ALA A 237 -21.04 48.57 -38.48
N LEU A 238 -21.60 47.85 -39.46
CA LEU A 238 -22.12 48.43 -40.71
C LEU A 238 -23.42 47.76 -41.14
N GLY A 239 -24.48 47.97 -40.36
CA GLY A 239 -25.84 47.53 -40.68
C GLY A 239 -26.88 48.51 -40.15
N GLY A 240 -26.86 49.73 -40.69
CA GLY A 240 -28.00 50.66 -40.69
C GLY A 240 -28.79 50.52 -41.97
#